data_AF-A0A812Y2V2-F1
#
_entry.id   AF-A0A812Y2V2-F1
#
_cell.length_a   1.000
_cell.length_b   1.000
_cell.length_c   1.000
_cell.angle_alpha   90.00
_cell.angle_beta   90.00
_cell.angle_gamma   90.00
#
_symmetry.space_group_name_H-M   'P 1'
#
loop_
_entity.id
_entity.type
_entity.pdbx_description
1 polymer ?
#
loop_
_entity_poly.entity_id
_entity_poly.type
_entity_poly.pdbx_seq_one_letter_code
_entity_poly.pdbx_strand_id
1 'polypeptide(L)'
;MRLPAIPDAALEQHRKIEKMLAGAGGELRLGTVEQLLNTQLHKQALTGFAISPSADGDRLKDLVRLTAKQACQLLEGPSLQMAYLEDQYFALGDAVLQAGLDFDNEERFRNTFEDFLAKREELRMAARRNAFIPYVPRTRAAKRSRKDLPPMTQFEKNLLQDIQRVLKARQASQSWISLSELLEDPVIRRARCKLPRGLALWEWLSLRCGDSGDAEITMVNERSDMLLQMVTASGPADALQMTLEERKQELSLAVFETLAILQRNFPDGGGLSLEDLQQVPAVARLQFGRPALQQALSRMKTVKVFARADGQQMVQLRPAAEVLGKEGANGRASSTQETKESEKSKPDKLAAKDAATNSQSKSTRPSSLSTSGSTRQAMQGFGPHREKESMCCREWWLDRQQQLPDRVPVTVEGWRRVQDQFFKGWPPLPDGWIRVISRSTGKVFFVDQHGGGVGQLELPQDVTATVQSAS
;
A
#
# COMPACT_ATOMS: atom_id res chain seq x y z
N MET A 1 45.98 -6.52 -20.24
CA MET A 1 45.86 -7.67 -21.16
C MET A 1 44.46 -7.66 -21.74
N ARG A 2 44.28 -7.56 -23.07
CA ARG A 2 42.97 -7.70 -23.72
C ARG A 2 42.68 -9.19 -23.89
N LEU A 3 41.53 -9.66 -23.40
CA LEU A 3 41.09 -11.05 -23.64
C LEU A 3 40.84 -11.24 -25.15
N PRO A 4 41.18 -12.40 -25.72
CA PRO A 4 40.89 -12.69 -27.13
C PRO A 4 39.38 -12.64 -27.37
N ALA A 5 38.97 -12.02 -28.47
CA ALA A 5 37.57 -11.98 -28.88
C ALA A 5 37.07 -13.42 -29.11
N ILE A 6 35.99 -13.78 -28.43
CA ILE A 6 35.33 -15.08 -28.61
C ILE A 6 34.59 -15.03 -29.94
N PRO A 7 34.74 -16.03 -30.84
CA PRO A 7 33.97 -16.07 -32.08
C PRO A 7 32.46 -16.07 -31.80
N ASP A 8 31.65 -15.34 -32.59
CA ASP A 8 30.20 -15.21 -32.36
C ASP A 8 29.49 -16.57 -32.26
N ALA A 9 29.93 -17.56 -33.05
CA ALA A 9 29.41 -18.93 -33.01
C ALA A 9 29.63 -19.62 -31.65
N ALA A 10 30.79 -19.39 -31.01
CA ALA A 10 31.09 -19.96 -29.70
C ALA A 10 30.26 -19.29 -28.60
N LEU A 11 29.95 -18.00 -28.74
CA LEU A 11 29.10 -17.26 -27.81
C LEU A 11 27.64 -17.70 -27.93
N GLU A 12 27.15 -18.01 -29.13
CA GLU A 12 25.83 -18.58 -29.33
C GLU A 12 25.72 -19.98 -28.71
N GLN A 13 26.73 -20.84 -28.90
CA GLN A 13 26.80 -22.15 -28.23
C GLN A 13 26.81 -22.00 -26.70
N HIS A 14 27.59 -21.07 -26.17
CA HIS A 14 27.64 -20.79 -24.73
C HIS A 14 26.25 -20.47 -24.15
N ARG A 15 25.50 -19.56 -24.79
CA ARG A 15 24.13 -19.21 -24.36
C ARG A 15 23.17 -20.39 -24.42
N LYS A 16 23.30 -21.26 -25.43
CA LYS A 16 22.47 -22.48 -25.51
C LYS A 16 22.79 -23.45 -24.37
N ILE A 17 24.07 -23.62 -24.03
CA ILE A 17 24.52 -24.46 -22.90
C ILE A 17 23.97 -23.90 -21.58
N GLU A 18 24.08 -22.60 -21.33
CA GLU A 18 23.52 -21.93 -20.15
C GLU A 18 22.03 -22.22 -19.99
N LYS A 19 21.26 -22.06 -21.08
CA LYS A 19 19.81 -22.29 -21.07
C LYS A 19 19.45 -23.75 -20.77
N MET A 20 20.19 -24.71 -21.33
CA MET A 20 19.97 -26.14 -21.06
C MET A 20 20.30 -26.49 -19.60
N LEU A 21 21.44 -26.00 -19.09
CA LEU A 21 21.83 -26.23 -17.70
C LEU A 21 20.82 -25.62 -16.73
N ALA A 22 20.36 -24.39 -16.96
CA ALA A 22 19.33 -23.75 -16.14
C ALA A 22 18.03 -24.58 -16.10
N GLY A 23 17.61 -25.14 -17.24
CA GLY A 23 16.43 -26.01 -17.32
C GLY A 23 16.59 -27.36 -16.62
N ALA A 24 17.82 -27.86 -16.48
CA ALA A 24 18.16 -29.14 -15.87
C ALA A 24 18.53 -29.05 -14.38
N GLY A 25 18.38 -27.88 -13.74
CA GLY A 25 18.73 -27.68 -12.33
C GLY A 25 20.20 -27.32 -12.09
N GLY A 26 20.91 -26.86 -13.14
CA GLY A 26 22.25 -26.29 -13.07
C GLY A 26 23.39 -27.25 -13.44
N GLU A 27 23.09 -28.51 -13.73
CA GLU A 27 24.07 -29.56 -14.02
C GLU A 27 23.59 -30.53 -15.10
N LEU A 28 24.46 -30.83 -16.08
CA LEU A 28 24.23 -31.84 -17.12
C LEU A 28 25.53 -32.56 -17.45
N ARG A 29 25.41 -33.81 -17.92
CA ARG A 29 26.55 -34.54 -18.49
C ARG A 29 26.93 -33.95 -19.84
N LEU A 30 28.22 -33.79 -20.11
CA LEU A 30 28.73 -33.19 -21.34
C LEU A 30 28.23 -33.91 -22.59
N GLY A 31 28.17 -35.25 -22.56
CA GLY A 31 27.60 -36.03 -23.67
C GLY A 31 26.13 -35.73 -23.94
N THR A 32 25.33 -35.46 -22.89
CA THR A 32 23.93 -35.03 -23.04
C THR A 32 23.84 -33.63 -23.65
N VAL A 33 24.73 -32.71 -23.25
CA VAL A 33 24.80 -31.35 -23.82
C VAL A 33 25.16 -31.39 -25.31
N GLU A 34 26.18 -32.17 -25.69
CA GLU A 34 26.61 -32.36 -27.09
C GLU A 34 25.50 -33.02 -27.93
N GLN A 35 24.81 -34.03 -27.38
CA GLN A 35 23.67 -34.68 -28.03
C GLN A 35 22.51 -33.72 -28.27
N LEU A 36 22.15 -32.90 -27.28
CA LEU A 36 21.04 -31.94 -27.40
C LEU A 36 21.35 -30.81 -28.40
N LEU A 37 22.62 -30.42 -28.54
CA LEU A 37 23.03 -29.41 -29.52
C LEU A 37 23.28 -29.99 -30.90
N ASN A 38 23.38 -31.32 -31.03
CA ASN A 38 23.78 -32.00 -32.25
C ASN A 38 25.11 -31.47 -32.83
N THR A 39 26.07 -31.14 -31.95
CA THR A 39 27.39 -30.62 -32.33
C THR A 39 28.41 -30.93 -31.25
N GLN A 40 29.65 -31.20 -31.65
CA GLN A 40 30.77 -31.33 -30.71
C GLN A 40 31.14 -29.97 -30.13
N LEU A 41 31.24 -29.89 -28.81
CA LEU A 41 31.53 -28.64 -28.13
C LEU A 41 33.03 -28.32 -28.17
N HIS A 42 33.35 -27.14 -28.71
CA HIS A 42 34.69 -26.58 -28.62
C HIS A 42 34.99 -26.12 -27.19
N LYS A 43 36.26 -26.26 -26.77
CA LYS A 43 36.73 -25.82 -25.44
C LYS A 43 36.38 -24.35 -25.14
N GLN A 44 36.33 -23.50 -26.16
CA GLN A 44 35.97 -22.08 -26.02
C GLN A 44 34.50 -21.89 -25.61
N ALA A 45 33.56 -22.68 -26.13
CA ALA A 45 32.15 -22.61 -25.74
C ALA A 45 31.94 -23.02 -24.27
N LEU A 46 32.83 -23.88 -23.75
CA LEU A 46 32.82 -24.34 -22.36
C LEU A 46 33.52 -23.38 -21.38
N THR A 47 34.10 -22.27 -21.86
CA THR A 47 34.79 -21.30 -21.01
C THR A 47 33.81 -20.70 -20.02
N GLY A 48 34.11 -20.76 -18.72
CA GLY A 48 33.29 -20.16 -17.67
C GLY A 48 32.36 -21.13 -16.94
N PHE A 49 32.14 -22.34 -17.46
CA PHE A 49 31.44 -23.40 -16.72
C PHE A 49 32.40 -24.17 -15.81
N ALA A 50 31.87 -24.76 -14.73
CA ALA A 50 32.62 -25.69 -13.90
C ALA A 50 32.48 -27.11 -14.50
N ILE A 51 33.61 -27.72 -14.88
CA ILE A 51 33.63 -29.08 -15.44
C ILE A 51 34.24 -30.02 -14.40
N SER A 52 33.49 -31.03 -13.99
CA SER A 52 33.97 -32.09 -13.09
C SER A 52 34.25 -33.34 -13.91
N PRO A 53 35.53 -33.77 -14.03
CA PRO A 53 35.88 -34.93 -14.84
C PRO A 53 35.32 -36.22 -14.24
N SER A 54 34.93 -37.17 -15.10
CA SER A 54 34.50 -38.50 -14.67
C SER A 54 35.68 -39.35 -14.17
N ALA A 55 35.44 -40.23 -13.20
CA ALA A 55 36.47 -41.15 -12.68
C ALA A 55 37.01 -42.11 -13.76
N ASP A 56 36.20 -42.42 -14.77
CA ASP A 56 36.57 -43.34 -15.86
C ASP A 56 37.44 -42.66 -16.94
N GLY A 57 37.68 -41.35 -16.86
CA GLY A 57 38.35 -40.57 -17.91
C GLY A 57 37.54 -40.37 -19.19
N ASP A 58 36.30 -40.87 -19.24
CA ASP A 58 35.38 -40.67 -20.36
C ASP A 58 34.79 -39.26 -20.34
N ARG A 59 35.24 -38.42 -21.28
CA ARG A 59 34.81 -37.02 -21.43
C ARG A 59 33.29 -36.88 -21.57
N LEU A 60 32.59 -37.85 -22.16
CA LEU A 60 31.14 -37.77 -22.32
C LEU A 60 30.39 -37.88 -20.98
N LYS A 61 31.05 -38.46 -19.97
CA LYS A 61 30.53 -38.56 -18.61
C LYS A 61 30.94 -37.38 -17.72
N ASP A 62 31.75 -36.45 -18.21
CA ASP A 62 32.10 -35.24 -17.46
C ASP A 62 30.83 -34.43 -17.15
N LEU A 63 30.78 -33.86 -15.95
CA LEU A 63 29.64 -33.05 -15.51
C LEU A 63 29.95 -31.58 -15.76
N VAL A 64 29.11 -30.92 -16.55
CA VAL A 64 29.15 -29.48 -16.78
C VAL A 64 28.15 -28.82 -15.83
N ARG A 65 28.62 -27.85 -15.05
CA ARG A 65 27.83 -27.13 -14.05
C ARG A 65 27.87 -25.64 -14.30
N LEU A 66 26.75 -24.97 -14.02
CA LEU A 66 26.75 -23.52 -13.85
C LEU A 66 27.58 -23.16 -12.64
N THR A 67 28.43 -22.15 -12.77
CA THR A 67 29.03 -21.53 -11.59
C THR A 67 27.95 -20.80 -10.78
N ALA A 68 28.15 -20.63 -9.47
CA ALA A 68 27.20 -19.89 -8.63
C ALA A 68 26.90 -18.49 -9.21
N LYS A 69 27.93 -17.82 -9.75
CA LYS A 69 27.80 -16.52 -10.40
C LYS A 69 26.91 -16.57 -11.64
N GLN A 70 27.10 -17.55 -12.53
CA GLN A 70 26.25 -17.72 -13.71
C GLN A 70 24.82 -18.11 -13.34
N ALA A 71 24.65 -18.98 -12.34
CA ALA A 71 23.33 -19.38 -11.86
C ALA A 71 22.57 -18.17 -11.30
N CYS A 72 23.19 -17.35 -10.45
CA CYS A 72 22.59 -16.09 -9.98
C CYS A 72 22.28 -15.16 -11.15
N GLN A 73 23.20 -14.96 -12.10
CA GLN A 73 22.94 -14.09 -13.26
C GLN A 73 21.78 -14.57 -14.14
N LEU A 74 21.64 -15.89 -14.34
CA LEU A 74 20.57 -16.47 -15.15
C LEU A 74 19.22 -16.46 -14.43
N LEU A 75 19.20 -16.67 -13.11
CA LEU A 75 18.00 -16.70 -12.30
C LEU A 75 17.51 -15.29 -11.94
N GLU A 76 18.43 -14.40 -11.57
CA GLU A 76 18.13 -13.05 -11.12
C GLU A 76 18.14 -12.04 -12.26
N GLY A 77 18.92 -12.25 -13.33
CA GLY A 77 19.01 -11.32 -14.46
C GLY A 77 17.65 -10.93 -15.05
N PRO A 78 16.78 -11.89 -15.39
CA PRO A 78 15.42 -11.60 -15.85
C PRO A 78 14.60 -10.81 -14.82
N SER A 79 14.74 -11.11 -13.53
CA SER A 79 14.03 -10.42 -12.45
C SER A 79 14.56 -9.01 -12.22
N LEU A 80 15.87 -8.79 -12.25
CA LEU A 80 16.51 -7.48 -12.14
C LEU A 80 16.18 -6.60 -13.34
N GLN A 81 16.14 -7.18 -14.55
CA GLN A 81 15.71 -6.45 -15.74
C GLN A 81 14.23 -6.05 -15.67
N MET A 82 13.37 -6.94 -15.15
CA MET A 82 11.97 -6.60 -14.89
C MET A 82 11.82 -5.51 -13.84
N ALA A 83 12.54 -5.62 -12.72
CA ALA A 83 12.52 -4.60 -11.65
C ALA A 83 12.98 -3.24 -12.17
N TYR A 84 14.05 -3.19 -12.98
CA TYR A 84 14.51 -1.97 -13.62
C TYR A 84 13.47 -1.36 -14.57
N LEU A 85 12.78 -2.18 -15.36
CA LEU A 85 11.70 -1.72 -16.22
C LEU A 85 10.48 -1.22 -15.42
N GLU A 86 10.15 -1.88 -14.31
CA GLU A 86 9.11 -1.46 -13.37
C GLU A 86 9.45 -0.10 -12.76
N ASP A 87 10.69 0.11 -12.29
CA ASP A 87 11.15 1.39 -11.75
C ASP A 87 11.03 2.52 -12.78
N GLN A 88 11.45 2.28 -14.03
CA GLN A 88 11.28 3.25 -15.12
C GLN A 88 9.82 3.55 -15.42
N TYR A 89 8.95 2.53 -15.38
CA TYR A 89 7.52 2.69 -15.58
C TYR A 89 6.88 3.54 -14.46
N PHE A 90 7.26 3.32 -13.20
CA PHE A 90 6.80 4.13 -12.08
C PHE A 90 7.29 5.58 -12.17
N ALA A 91 8.57 5.79 -12.49
CA ALA A 91 9.12 7.14 -12.68
C ALA A 91 8.38 7.93 -13.78
N LEU A 92 8.03 7.26 -14.89
CA LEU A 92 7.20 7.87 -15.94
C LEU A 92 5.77 8.13 -15.46
N GLY A 93 5.19 7.24 -14.66
CA GLY A 93 3.87 7.46 -14.05
C GLY A 93 3.84 8.71 -13.17
N ASP A 94 4.86 8.91 -12.34
CA ASP A 94 5.02 10.13 -11.54
C ASP A 94 5.18 11.37 -12.41
N ALA A 95 5.97 11.27 -13.50
CA ALA A 95 6.14 12.37 -14.45
C ALA A 95 4.83 12.74 -15.17
N VAL A 96 4.01 11.76 -15.55
CA VAL A 96 2.67 11.97 -16.12
C VAL A 96 1.77 12.68 -15.11
N LEU A 97 1.78 12.25 -13.84
CA LEU A 97 0.98 12.88 -12.80
C LEU A 97 1.41 14.34 -12.57
N GLN A 98 2.71 14.62 -12.52
CA GLN A 98 3.23 15.98 -12.39
C GLN A 98 2.87 16.84 -13.61
N ALA A 99 3.01 16.32 -14.83
CA ALA A 99 2.65 17.04 -16.04
C ALA A 99 1.13 17.29 -16.14
N GLY A 100 0.30 16.38 -15.64
CA GLY A 100 -1.16 16.54 -15.63
C GLY A 100 -1.66 17.57 -14.62
N LEU A 101 -0.87 17.90 -13.60
CA LEU A 101 -1.14 19.00 -12.67
C LEU A 101 -0.76 20.37 -13.27
N ASP A 102 0.12 20.38 -14.27
CA ASP A 102 0.58 21.57 -14.98
C ASP A 102 -0.30 21.78 -16.23
N PHE A 103 -1.49 22.32 -16.02
CA PHE A 103 -2.52 22.51 -17.05
C PHE A 103 -2.07 23.40 -18.22
N ASP A 104 -1.01 24.18 -18.05
CA ASP A 104 -0.50 25.10 -19.06
C ASP A 104 0.39 24.40 -20.10
N ASN A 105 0.77 23.13 -19.89
CA ASN A 105 1.70 22.41 -20.76
C ASN A 105 1.14 21.06 -21.26
N GLU A 106 0.08 21.14 -22.07
CA GLU A 106 -0.60 19.98 -22.67
C GLU A 106 0.36 19.11 -23.52
N GLU A 107 1.31 19.73 -24.22
CA GLU A 107 2.26 19.01 -25.08
C GLU A 107 3.21 18.14 -24.25
N ARG A 108 3.73 18.67 -23.13
CA ARG A 108 4.56 17.89 -22.20
C ARG A 108 3.78 16.73 -21.61
N PHE A 109 2.52 16.94 -21.21
CA PHE A 109 1.68 15.85 -20.71
C PHE A 109 1.50 14.76 -21.78
N ARG A 110 1.15 15.14 -23.01
CA ARG A 110 0.94 14.21 -24.12
C ARG A 110 2.17 13.36 -24.40
N ASN A 111 3.34 13.99 -24.52
CA ASN A 111 4.60 13.29 -24.79
C ASN A 111 4.97 12.33 -23.66
N THR A 112 4.87 12.79 -22.40
CA THR A 112 5.17 11.95 -21.22
C THR A 112 4.20 10.77 -21.10
N PHE A 113 2.94 10.98 -21.47
CA PHE A 113 1.91 9.94 -21.47
C PHE A 113 2.15 8.89 -22.57
N GLU A 114 2.57 9.30 -23.77
CA GLU A 114 2.97 8.38 -24.82
C GLU A 114 4.18 7.52 -24.41
N ASP A 115 5.20 8.13 -23.80
CA ASP A 115 6.35 7.42 -23.25
C ASP A 115 5.95 6.40 -22.17
N PHE A 116 5.02 6.76 -21.29
CA PHE A 116 4.46 5.87 -20.28
C PHE A 116 3.74 4.66 -20.90
N LEU A 117 2.94 4.88 -21.97
CA LEU A 117 2.27 3.80 -22.68
C LEU A 117 3.26 2.89 -23.42
N ALA A 118 4.29 3.46 -24.04
CA ALA A 118 5.36 2.71 -24.69
C ALA A 118 6.11 1.84 -23.67
N LYS A 119 6.47 2.40 -22.51
CA LYS A 119 7.13 1.66 -21.43
C LYS A 119 6.25 0.54 -20.88
N ARG A 120 4.93 0.75 -20.79
CA ARG A 120 3.98 -0.31 -20.39
C ARG A 120 4.01 -1.50 -21.34
N GLU A 121 4.05 -1.25 -22.65
CA GLU A 121 4.12 -2.34 -23.64
C GLU A 121 5.50 -3.01 -23.63
N GLU A 122 6.59 -2.26 -23.41
CA GLU A 122 7.93 -2.83 -23.21
C GLU A 122 7.94 -3.80 -22.02
N LEU A 123 7.38 -3.39 -20.88
CA LEU A 123 7.27 -4.21 -19.67
C LEU A 123 6.43 -5.46 -19.92
N ARG A 124 5.33 -5.33 -20.68
CA ARG A 124 4.49 -6.47 -21.11
C ARG A 124 5.28 -7.45 -21.99
N MET A 125 6.09 -6.94 -22.91
CA MET A 125 6.90 -7.77 -23.81
C MET A 125 8.08 -8.43 -23.08
N ALA A 126 8.71 -7.73 -22.14
CA ALA A 126 9.74 -8.29 -21.26
C ALA A 126 9.16 -9.42 -20.38
N ALA A 127 7.99 -9.21 -19.79
CA ALA A 127 7.29 -10.24 -19.03
C ALA A 127 6.95 -11.48 -19.89
N ARG A 128 6.54 -11.27 -21.16
CA ARG A 128 6.32 -12.38 -22.12
C ARG A 128 7.60 -13.12 -22.46
N ARG A 129 8.72 -12.42 -22.67
CA ARG A 129 10.03 -13.04 -22.96
C ARG A 129 10.56 -13.84 -21.77
N ASN A 130 10.34 -13.33 -20.56
CA ASN A 130 10.78 -13.96 -19.31
C ASN A 130 9.86 -15.10 -18.83
N ALA A 131 8.72 -15.32 -19.48
CA ALA A 131 7.78 -16.42 -19.20
C ALA A 131 8.30 -17.81 -19.66
N PHE A 132 9.60 -18.09 -19.50
CA PHE A 132 10.18 -19.43 -19.67
C PHE A 132 9.72 -20.41 -18.57
N ILE A 133 9.11 -19.89 -17.50
CA ILE A 133 8.18 -20.64 -16.65
C ILE A 133 6.79 -20.34 -17.21
N PRO A 134 5.96 -21.35 -17.56
CA PRO A 134 4.67 -21.14 -18.21
C PRO A 134 3.76 -20.32 -17.31
N TYR A 135 3.80 -19.00 -17.50
CA TYR A 135 2.87 -18.06 -16.93
C TYR A 135 1.57 -18.23 -17.70
N VAL A 136 0.72 -19.15 -17.20
CA VAL A 136 -0.67 -19.22 -17.62
C VAL A 136 -1.31 -17.88 -17.24
N PRO A 137 -1.97 -17.17 -18.17
CA PRO A 137 -2.57 -15.87 -17.90
C PRO A 137 -3.43 -15.89 -16.62
N ARG A 138 -3.01 -15.09 -15.62
CA ARG A 138 -3.62 -14.93 -14.29
C ARG A 138 -5.14 -14.70 -14.30
N THR A 139 -5.72 -14.22 -15.39
CA THR A 139 -7.16 -13.92 -15.49
C THR A 139 -8.02 -15.07 -16.04
N ARG A 140 -7.44 -16.08 -16.70
CA ARG A 140 -8.20 -17.26 -17.17
C ARG A 140 -8.13 -18.45 -16.21
N ALA A 141 -7.06 -18.58 -15.42
CA ALA A 141 -6.97 -19.61 -14.38
C ALA A 141 -7.91 -19.32 -13.20
N ALA A 142 -8.10 -18.03 -12.84
CA ALA A 142 -9.03 -17.60 -11.80
C ALA A 142 -10.52 -17.81 -12.13
N LYS A 143 -10.84 -18.17 -13.39
CA LYS A 143 -12.22 -18.51 -13.81
C LYS A 143 -12.43 -20.00 -14.02
N ARG A 144 -11.46 -20.86 -13.70
CA ARG A 144 -11.76 -22.30 -13.63
C ARG A 144 -12.71 -22.48 -12.44
N SER A 145 -13.90 -22.96 -12.75
CA SER A 145 -14.84 -23.41 -11.74
C SER A 145 -14.09 -24.36 -10.80
N ARG A 146 -14.28 -24.22 -9.48
CA ARG A 146 -13.68 -25.12 -8.48
C ARG A 146 -13.94 -26.60 -8.79
N LYS A 147 -15.02 -26.92 -9.52
CA LYS A 147 -15.34 -28.26 -10.02
C LYS A 147 -14.26 -28.85 -10.93
N ASP A 148 -13.46 -27.99 -11.57
CA ASP A 148 -12.40 -28.39 -12.51
C ASP A 148 -11.02 -28.45 -11.84
N LEU A 149 -10.92 -28.13 -10.54
CA LEU A 149 -9.68 -28.28 -9.80
C LEU A 149 -9.46 -29.76 -9.46
N PRO A 150 -8.26 -30.31 -9.71
CA PRO A 150 -7.95 -31.67 -9.30
C PRO A 150 -8.09 -31.80 -7.78
N PRO A 151 -8.38 -33.01 -7.27
CA PRO A 151 -8.45 -33.26 -5.84
C PRO A 151 -7.16 -32.79 -5.17
N MET A 152 -7.31 -32.24 -3.96
CA MET A 152 -6.20 -31.70 -3.18
C MET A 152 -5.17 -32.81 -2.92
N THR A 153 -3.92 -32.57 -3.33
CA THR A 153 -2.82 -33.50 -3.07
C THR A 153 -2.58 -33.66 -1.57
N GLN A 154 -1.94 -34.74 -1.14
CA GLN A 154 -1.63 -34.93 0.29
C GLN A 154 -0.76 -33.79 0.84
N PHE A 155 0.18 -33.29 0.02
CA PHE A 155 0.99 -32.14 0.38
C PHE A 155 0.14 -30.88 0.63
N GLU A 156 -0.78 -30.57 -0.28
CA GLU A 156 -1.71 -29.44 -0.13
C GLU A 156 -2.58 -29.58 1.12
N LYS A 157 -3.08 -30.80 1.43
CA LYS A 157 -3.85 -31.07 2.65
C LYS A 157 -3.02 -30.78 3.90
N ASN A 158 -1.77 -31.23 3.93
CA ASN A 158 -0.86 -30.97 5.05
C ASN A 158 -0.60 -29.46 5.21
N LEU A 159 -0.37 -28.73 4.10
CA LEU A 159 -0.22 -27.29 4.12
C LEU A 159 -1.47 -26.59 4.65
N LEU A 160 -2.67 -27.01 4.24
CA LEU A 160 -3.91 -26.44 4.76
C LEU A 160 -4.03 -26.67 6.27
N GLN A 161 -3.74 -27.88 6.74
CA GLN A 161 -3.75 -28.20 8.18
C GLN A 161 -2.74 -27.37 8.97
N ASP A 162 -1.55 -27.15 8.41
CA ASP A 162 -0.53 -26.30 9.03
C ASP A 162 -1.00 -24.84 9.11
N ILE A 163 -1.60 -24.30 8.04
CA ILE A 163 -2.19 -22.96 8.04
C ILE A 163 -3.30 -22.85 9.09
N GLN A 164 -4.22 -23.81 9.14
CA GLN A 164 -5.30 -23.83 10.13
C GLN A 164 -4.77 -23.91 11.56
N ARG A 165 -3.71 -24.69 11.80
CA ARG A 165 -3.05 -24.77 13.12
C ARG A 165 -2.47 -23.43 13.53
N VAL A 166 -1.76 -22.74 12.63
CA VAL A 166 -1.16 -21.42 12.89
C VAL A 166 -2.25 -20.37 13.10
N LEU A 167 -3.30 -20.36 12.26
CA LEU A 167 -4.42 -19.43 12.42
C LEU A 167 -5.12 -19.63 13.76
N LYS A 168 -5.45 -20.87 14.15
CA LYS A 168 -6.07 -21.16 15.46
C LYS A 168 -5.20 -20.72 16.63
N ALA A 169 -3.89 -20.92 16.56
CA ALA A 169 -2.97 -20.53 17.63
C ALA A 169 -2.92 -18.99 17.80
N ARG A 170 -2.85 -18.24 16.70
CA ARG A 170 -2.78 -16.78 16.73
C ARG A 170 -4.13 -16.12 17.00
N GLN A 171 -5.23 -16.78 16.64
CA GLN A 171 -6.58 -16.28 16.89
C GLN A 171 -6.94 -16.12 18.35
N ALA A 172 -6.22 -16.78 19.27
CA ALA A 172 -6.36 -16.53 20.70
C ALA A 172 -6.06 -15.07 21.09
N SER A 173 -5.26 -14.35 20.27
CA SER A 173 -4.86 -12.97 20.51
C SER A 173 -5.46 -11.95 19.55
N GLN A 174 -5.85 -12.36 18.34
CA GLN A 174 -6.29 -11.46 17.27
C GLN A 174 -7.46 -12.07 16.49
N SER A 175 -8.50 -11.29 16.20
CA SER A 175 -9.65 -11.79 15.43
C SER A 175 -9.33 -12.04 13.96
N TRP A 176 -8.42 -11.24 13.39
CA TRP A 176 -7.93 -11.32 12.02
C TRP A 176 -6.41 -11.40 12.00
N ILE A 177 -5.87 -12.27 11.15
CA ILE A 177 -4.43 -12.47 11.00
C ILE A 177 -4.04 -12.05 9.59
N SER A 178 -3.02 -11.20 9.48
CA SER A 178 -2.55 -10.74 8.18
C SER A 178 -1.79 -11.86 7.44
N LEU A 179 -1.90 -11.89 6.12
CA LEU A 179 -1.22 -12.90 5.30
C LEU A 179 0.29 -12.72 5.39
N SER A 180 0.81 -11.49 5.47
CA SER A 180 2.23 -11.25 5.71
C SER A 180 2.70 -11.93 7.00
N GLU A 181 1.97 -11.76 8.10
CA GLU A 181 2.26 -12.38 9.39
C GLU A 181 2.17 -13.92 9.33
N LEU A 182 1.19 -14.46 8.60
CA LEU A 182 1.11 -15.91 8.33
C LEU A 182 2.34 -16.41 7.56
N LEU A 183 2.85 -15.61 6.62
CA LEU A 183 4.01 -15.95 5.79
C LEU A 183 5.35 -15.87 6.53
N GLU A 184 5.41 -15.21 7.68
CA GLU A 184 6.59 -15.20 8.55
C GLU A 184 6.80 -16.56 9.23
N ASP A 185 5.72 -17.33 9.40
CA ASP A 185 5.77 -18.67 10.01
C ASP A 185 6.72 -19.61 9.22
N PRO A 186 7.72 -20.21 9.88
CA PRO A 186 8.75 -21.00 9.19
C PRO A 186 8.21 -22.32 8.61
N VAL A 187 7.10 -22.85 9.11
CA VAL A 187 6.47 -24.06 8.58
C VAL A 187 5.75 -23.71 7.28
N ILE A 188 4.92 -22.68 7.30
CA ILE A 188 4.15 -22.22 6.13
C ILE A 188 5.11 -21.73 5.03
N ARG A 189 6.13 -20.95 5.39
CA ARG A 189 7.14 -20.45 4.44
C ARG A 189 7.92 -21.56 3.74
N ARG A 190 8.23 -22.66 4.41
CA ARG A 190 8.91 -23.82 3.79
C ARG A 190 7.94 -24.64 2.93
N ALA A 191 6.71 -24.81 3.39
CA ALA A 191 5.70 -25.56 2.68
C ALA A 191 5.26 -24.84 1.39
N ARG A 192 5.04 -23.53 1.40
CA ARG A 192 4.56 -22.79 0.22
C ARG A 192 5.45 -22.91 -1.01
N CYS A 193 6.76 -23.14 -0.86
CA CYS A 193 7.69 -23.33 -1.97
C CYS A 193 7.37 -24.58 -2.82
N LYS A 194 6.56 -25.50 -2.30
CA LYS A 194 6.11 -26.72 -2.99
C LYS A 194 4.70 -26.59 -3.58
N LEU A 195 4.09 -25.40 -3.54
CA LEU A 195 2.79 -25.17 -4.15
C LEU A 195 2.86 -25.45 -5.66
N PRO A 196 1.84 -26.12 -6.22
CA PRO A 196 1.84 -26.48 -7.62
C PRO A 196 1.91 -25.24 -8.49
N ARG A 197 2.72 -25.30 -9.56
CA ARG A 197 2.83 -24.27 -10.60
C ARG A 197 3.28 -22.89 -10.11
N GLY A 198 3.94 -22.82 -8.95
CA GLY A 198 4.41 -21.54 -8.40
C GLY A 198 3.28 -20.58 -8.02
N LEU A 199 2.08 -21.11 -7.72
CA LEU A 199 0.96 -20.30 -7.25
C LEU A 199 1.36 -19.53 -5.98
N ALA A 200 0.95 -18.27 -5.90
CA ALA A 200 1.07 -17.53 -4.66
C ALA A 200 0.14 -18.15 -3.60
N LEU A 201 0.53 -18.08 -2.31
CA LEU A 201 -0.24 -18.70 -1.24
C LEU A 201 -1.69 -18.20 -1.20
N TRP A 202 -1.91 -16.89 -1.41
CA TRP A 202 -3.25 -16.30 -1.41
C TRP A 202 -4.10 -16.75 -2.60
N GLU A 203 -3.51 -16.94 -3.78
CA GLU A 203 -4.21 -17.47 -4.96
C GLU A 203 -4.66 -18.91 -4.66
N TRP A 204 -3.77 -19.69 -4.07
CA TRP A 204 -4.07 -21.06 -3.68
C TRP A 204 -5.16 -21.14 -2.60
N LEU A 205 -5.09 -20.29 -1.56
CA LEU A 205 -6.13 -20.18 -0.53
C LEU A 205 -7.46 -19.74 -1.14
N SER A 206 -7.46 -18.78 -2.06
CA SER A 206 -8.66 -18.35 -2.77
C SER A 206 -9.29 -19.48 -3.59
N LEU A 207 -8.47 -20.23 -4.33
CA LEU A 207 -8.92 -21.36 -5.15
C LEU A 207 -9.44 -22.55 -4.32
N ARG A 208 -8.81 -22.82 -3.17
CA ARG A 208 -9.14 -23.99 -2.33
C ARG A 208 -10.19 -23.69 -1.25
N CYS A 209 -10.24 -22.45 -0.76
CA CYS A 209 -11.04 -22.04 0.40
C CYS A 209 -12.05 -20.91 0.10
N GLY A 210 -11.98 -20.17 -1.01
CA GLY A 210 -12.73 -18.92 -1.18
C GLY A 210 -14.26 -19.00 -1.27
N ASP A 211 -14.83 -20.14 -1.72
CA ASP A 211 -16.25 -20.17 -2.16
C ASP A 211 -17.11 -21.33 -1.62
N SER A 212 -16.59 -22.20 -0.74
CA SER A 212 -17.48 -23.20 -0.11
C SER A 212 -18.18 -22.56 1.08
N GLY A 213 -19.49 -22.74 1.21
CA GLY A 213 -20.19 -22.47 2.48
C GLY A 213 -19.57 -23.22 3.67
N ASP A 214 -18.79 -24.28 3.39
CA ASP A 214 -18.02 -25.05 4.35
C ASP A 214 -16.56 -24.56 4.52
N ALA A 215 -16.21 -23.39 3.98
CA ALA A 215 -14.85 -22.86 4.07
C ALA A 215 -14.52 -22.48 5.51
N GLU A 216 -13.60 -23.21 6.12
CA GLU A 216 -13.09 -22.93 7.46
C GLU A 216 -12.26 -21.64 7.53
N ILE A 217 -11.88 -21.03 6.40
CA ILE A 217 -11.05 -19.82 6.35
C ILE A 217 -11.74 -18.75 5.51
N THR A 218 -12.12 -17.65 6.15
CA THR A 218 -12.58 -16.43 5.50
C THR A 218 -11.40 -15.53 5.17
N MET A 219 -11.42 -14.90 3.99
CA MET A 219 -10.36 -14.00 3.55
C MET A 219 -10.96 -12.64 3.17
N VAL A 220 -10.27 -11.58 3.54
CA VAL A 220 -10.68 -10.19 3.26
C VAL A 220 -9.45 -9.44 2.79
N ASN A 221 -9.60 -8.59 1.77
CA ASN A 221 -8.47 -7.79 1.27
C ASN A 221 -8.52 -6.39 1.90
N GLU A 222 -7.52 -6.03 2.71
CA GLU A 222 -7.42 -4.73 3.37
C GLU A 222 -6.13 -3.99 2.96
N ARG A 223 -6.30 -2.93 2.15
CA ARG A 223 -5.23 -2.05 1.64
C ARG A 223 -4.12 -2.80 0.89
N SER A 224 -3.09 -3.22 1.61
CA SER A 224 -1.85 -3.81 1.12
C SER A 224 -1.68 -5.27 1.54
N ASP A 225 -2.58 -5.80 2.37
CA ASP A 225 -2.49 -7.17 2.85
C ASP A 225 -3.84 -7.88 2.88
N MET A 226 -3.79 -9.20 2.88
CA MET A 226 -4.96 -10.06 2.97
C MET A 226 -5.14 -10.52 4.41
N LEU A 227 -6.29 -10.23 5.01
CA LEU A 227 -6.65 -10.69 6.34
C LEU A 227 -7.35 -12.05 6.27
N LEU A 228 -6.98 -12.93 7.18
CA LEU A 228 -7.43 -14.32 7.27
C LEU A 228 -8.10 -14.53 8.63
N GLN A 229 -9.26 -15.17 8.62
CA GLN A 229 -9.98 -15.58 9.83
C GLN A 229 -10.46 -17.02 9.68
N MET A 230 -10.14 -17.86 10.65
CA MET A 230 -10.72 -19.18 10.81
C MET A 230 -12.16 -19.06 11.34
N VAL A 231 -13.12 -19.71 10.67
CA VAL A 231 -14.51 -19.82 11.12
C VAL A 231 -14.61 -21.02 12.05
N THR A 232 -14.79 -20.78 13.34
CA THR A 232 -14.99 -21.86 14.31
C THR A 232 -16.43 -22.37 14.26
N ALA A 233 -16.60 -23.69 14.16
CA ALA A 233 -17.90 -24.37 14.01
C ALA A 233 -18.91 -24.13 15.17
N SER A 234 -18.50 -23.51 16.28
CA SER A 234 -19.34 -23.31 17.47
C SER A 234 -20.17 -22.02 17.50
N GLY A 235 -20.34 -21.32 16.37
CA GLY A 235 -21.27 -20.18 16.32
C GLY A 235 -21.23 -19.38 15.00
N PRO A 236 -21.57 -20.00 13.85
CA PRO A 236 -21.53 -19.32 12.56
C PRO A 236 -22.59 -18.21 12.39
N ALA A 237 -23.62 -18.16 13.24
CA ALA A 237 -24.62 -17.10 13.18
C ALA A 237 -24.14 -15.85 13.92
N ASP A 238 -23.75 -15.97 15.19
CA ASP A 238 -23.55 -14.79 16.03
C ASP A 238 -22.24 -14.05 15.76
N ALA A 239 -21.13 -14.75 15.49
CA ALA A 239 -19.85 -14.10 15.18
C ALA A 239 -19.84 -13.46 13.77
N LEU A 240 -20.52 -14.10 12.82
CA LEU A 240 -20.68 -13.60 11.46
C LEU A 240 -21.71 -12.45 11.44
N GLN A 241 -22.73 -12.50 12.29
CA GLN A 241 -23.67 -11.41 12.50
C GLN A 241 -23.02 -10.23 13.23
N MET A 242 -22.15 -10.47 14.22
CA MET A 242 -21.38 -9.42 14.88
C MET A 242 -20.44 -8.69 13.90
N THR A 243 -19.66 -9.43 13.12
CA THR A 243 -18.77 -8.84 12.10
C THR A 243 -19.55 -8.14 10.98
N LEU A 244 -20.74 -8.63 10.65
CA LEU A 244 -21.62 -7.99 9.68
C LEU A 244 -22.28 -6.72 10.24
N GLU A 245 -22.65 -6.68 11.51
CA GLU A 245 -23.11 -5.46 12.19
C GLU A 245 -21.99 -4.44 12.38
N GLU A 246 -20.79 -4.85 12.73
CA GLU A 246 -19.59 -3.99 12.77
C GLU A 246 -19.32 -3.37 11.39
N ARG A 247 -19.32 -4.20 10.32
CA ARG A 247 -19.17 -3.69 8.95
C ARG A 247 -20.30 -2.78 8.50
N LYS A 248 -21.54 -3.03 8.95
CA LYS A 248 -22.67 -2.11 8.72
C LYS A 248 -22.47 -0.79 9.43
N GLN A 249 -21.95 -0.80 10.66
CA GLN A 249 -21.62 0.41 11.40
C GLN A 249 -20.49 1.19 10.71
N GLU A 250 -19.41 0.53 10.30
CA GLU A 250 -18.33 1.15 9.53
C GLU A 250 -18.84 1.72 8.21
N LEU A 251 -19.69 0.99 7.49
CA LEU A 251 -20.35 1.49 6.28
C LEU A 251 -21.17 2.74 6.59
N SER A 252 -21.94 2.70 7.67
CA SER A 252 -22.79 3.81 8.05
C SER A 252 -21.98 5.08 8.35
N LEU A 253 -20.84 4.93 9.05
CA LEU A 253 -19.93 6.02 9.36
C LEU A 253 -19.25 6.55 8.10
N ALA A 254 -18.67 5.68 7.28
CA ALA A 254 -17.98 6.06 6.04
C ALA A 254 -18.92 6.79 5.06
N VAL A 255 -20.14 6.28 4.89
CA VAL A 255 -21.15 6.91 4.04
C VAL A 255 -21.59 8.25 4.63
N PHE A 256 -21.86 8.30 5.95
CA PHE A 256 -22.29 9.54 6.59
C PHE A 256 -21.23 10.63 6.51
N GLU A 257 -19.96 10.33 6.81
CA GLU A 257 -18.85 11.28 6.68
C GLU A 257 -18.70 11.80 5.26
N THR A 258 -18.74 10.90 4.27
CA THR A 258 -18.62 11.26 2.86
C THR A 258 -19.74 12.18 2.42
N LEU A 259 -21.00 11.81 2.72
CA LEU A 259 -22.15 12.62 2.33
C LEU A 259 -22.22 13.92 3.11
N ALA A 260 -21.75 13.97 4.36
CA ALA A 260 -21.70 15.18 5.16
C ALA A 260 -20.68 16.19 4.61
N ILE A 261 -19.51 15.71 4.16
CA ILE A 261 -18.51 16.54 3.48
C ILE A 261 -19.10 17.10 2.17
N LEU A 262 -19.76 16.25 1.38
CA LEU A 262 -20.39 16.67 0.13
C LEU A 262 -21.50 17.69 0.36
N GLN A 263 -22.39 17.46 1.32
CA GLN A 263 -23.47 18.40 1.65
C GLN A 263 -22.92 19.74 2.18
N ARG A 264 -21.82 19.72 2.94
CA ARG A 264 -21.18 20.94 3.42
C ARG A 264 -20.59 21.77 2.27
N ASN A 265 -19.97 21.11 1.30
CA ASN A 265 -19.31 21.77 0.18
C ASN A 265 -20.30 22.13 -0.95
N PHE A 266 -21.39 21.37 -1.07
CA PHE A 266 -22.40 21.49 -2.12
C PHE A 266 -23.80 21.30 -1.50
N PRO A 267 -24.34 22.32 -0.80
CA PRO A 267 -25.63 22.22 -0.11
C PRO A 267 -26.80 21.93 -1.07
N ASP A 268 -26.72 22.41 -2.29
CA ASP A 268 -27.71 22.19 -3.36
C ASP A 268 -27.41 20.94 -4.20
N GLY A 269 -26.38 20.16 -3.83
CA GLY A 269 -26.00 18.94 -4.51
C GLY A 269 -27.10 17.88 -4.41
N GLY A 270 -27.51 17.32 -5.54
CA GLY A 270 -28.52 16.25 -5.63
C GLY A 270 -28.10 14.89 -5.07
N GLY A 271 -27.12 14.85 -4.17
CA GLY A 271 -26.50 13.63 -3.65
C GLY A 271 -25.37 13.09 -4.53
N LEU A 272 -24.89 11.91 -4.17
CA LEU A 272 -23.84 11.17 -4.88
C LEU A 272 -24.47 9.96 -5.58
N SER A 273 -24.04 9.63 -6.79
CA SER A 273 -24.53 8.39 -7.42
C SER A 273 -24.06 7.18 -6.61
N LEU A 274 -24.85 6.10 -6.61
CA LEU A 274 -24.48 4.86 -5.92
C LEU A 274 -23.16 4.28 -6.44
N GLU A 275 -22.87 4.51 -7.72
CA GLU A 275 -21.64 4.07 -8.37
C GLU A 275 -20.45 4.88 -7.88
N ASP A 276 -20.55 6.21 -7.85
CA ASP A 276 -19.50 7.08 -7.32
C ASP A 276 -19.28 6.83 -5.82
N LEU A 277 -20.37 6.62 -5.05
CA LEU A 277 -20.30 6.27 -3.64
C LEU A 277 -19.53 4.97 -3.41
N GLN A 278 -19.70 3.98 -4.29
CA GLN A 278 -18.96 2.72 -4.21
C GLN A 278 -17.46 2.90 -4.51
N GLN A 279 -17.09 3.90 -5.32
CA GLN A 279 -15.69 4.24 -5.61
C GLN A 279 -15.03 5.07 -4.49
N VAL A 280 -15.80 5.63 -3.56
CA VAL A 280 -15.23 6.39 -2.44
C VAL A 280 -14.34 5.46 -1.61
N PRO A 281 -13.06 5.81 -1.38
CA PRO A 281 -12.10 4.89 -0.76
C PRO A 281 -12.53 4.31 0.59
N ALA A 282 -13.29 5.04 1.40
CA ALA A 282 -13.81 4.54 2.68
C ALA A 282 -14.91 3.49 2.50
N VAL A 283 -15.77 3.64 1.48
CA VAL A 283 -16.85 2.69 1.16
C VAL A 283 -16.32 1.50 0.34
N ALA A 284 -15.43 1.75 -0.61
CA ALA A 284 -14.78 0.73 -1.44
C ALA A 284 -14.04 -0.32 -0.58
N ARG A 285 -13.42 0.12 0.52
CA ARG A 285 -12.73 -0.75 1.50
C ARG A 285 -13.63 -1.84 2.08
N LEU A 286 -14.93 -1.58 2.18
CA LEU A 286 -15.89 -2.49 2.81
C LEU A 286 -16.41 -3.56 1.83
N GLN A 287 -16.06 -3.45 0.54
CA GLN A 287 -16.34 -4.44 -0.51
C GLN A 287 -17.82 -4.83 -0.66
N PHE A 288 -18.75 -3.94 -0.30
CA PHE A 288 -20.16 -4.18 -0.56
C PHE A 288 -20.42 -4.20 -2.08
N GLY A 289 -20.98 -5.30 -2.58
CA GLY A 289 -21.53 -5.33 -3.92
C GLY A 289 -22.68 -4.33 -4.06
N ARG A 290 -22.89 -3.78 -5.26
CA ARG A 290 -23.93 -2.76 -5.54
C ARG A 290 -25.32 -3.08 -4.94
N PRO A 291 -25.90 -4.30 -5.08
CA PRO A 291 -27.20 -4.60 -4.46
C PRO A 291 -27.15 -4.64 -2.93
N ALA A 292 -26.05 -5.14 -2.35
CA ALA A 292 -25.87 -5.18 -0.90
C ALA A 292 -25.69 -3.77 -0.31
N LEU A 293 -24.94 -2.90 -1.00
CA LEU A 293 -24.79 -1.50 -0.65
C LEU A 293 -26.14 -0.78 -0.69
N GLN A 294 -26.91 -0.93 -1.76
CA GLN A 294 -28.25 -0.34 -1.87
C GLN A 294 -29.19 -0.83 -0.76
N GLN A 295 -29.17 -2.12 -0.45
CA GLN A 295 -29.97 -2.70 0.62
C GLN A 295 -29.54 -2.18 2.00
N ALA A 296 -28.24 -2.01 2.24
CA ALA A 296 -27.74 -1.46 3.50
C ALA A 296 -28.14 0.01 3.66
N LEU A 297 -27.96 0.81 2.62
CA LEU A 297 -28.30 2.24 2.62
C LEU A 297 -29.80 2.49 2.78
N SER A 298 -30.66 1.67 2.16
CA SER A 298 -32.12 1.82 2.29
C SER A 298 -32.64 1.55 3.71
N ARG A 299 -31.87 0.83 4.54
CA ARG A 299 -32.17 0.59 5.95
C ARG A 299 -31.74 1.74 6.86
N MET A 300 -30.87 2.63 6.40
CA MET A 300 -30.38 3.76 7.21
C MET A 300 -31.44 4.88 7.26
N LYS A 301 -31.86 5.28 8.47
CA LYS A 301 -32.84 6.37 8.65
C LYS A 301 -32.32 7.73 8.16
N THR A 302 -31.01 7.94 8.21
CA THR A 302 -30.34 9.22 7.88
C THR A 302 -30.07 9.41 6.39
N VAL A 303 -30.20 8.36 5.58
CA VAL A 303 -29.88 8.38 4.16
C VAL A 303 -31.16 8.18 3.35
N LYS A 304 -31.23 8.85 2.19
CA LYS A 304 -32.27 8.69 1.19
C LYS A 304 -31.63 8.16 -0.08
N VAL A 305 -32.03 6.96 -0.48
CA VAL A 305 -31.72 6.40 -1.79
C VAL A 305 -32.91 6.67 -2.70
N PHE A 306 -32.70 7.28 -3.85
CA PHE A 306 -33.76 7.58 -4.82
C PHE A 306 -33.27 7.42 -6.25
N ALA A 307 -34.18 7.13 -7.18
CA ALA A 307 -33.86 7.07 -8.60
C ALA A 307 -34.06 8.44 -9.26
N ARG A 308 -33.12 8.86 -10.10
CA ARG A 308 -33.30 9.97 -11.05
C ARG A 308 -34.11 9.51 -12.27
N ALA A 309 -34.56 10.48 -13.07
CA ALA A 309 -35.33 10.24 -14.29
C ALA A 309 -34.56 9.41 -15.35
N ASP A 310 -33.23 9.43 -15.30
CA ASP A 310 -32.33 8.62 -16.12
C ASP A 310 -32.15 7.17 -15.60
N GLY A 311 -32.80 6.81 -14.48
CA GLY A 311 -32.66 5.52 -13.82
C GLY A 311 -31.44 5.39 -12.90
N GLN A 312 -30.61 6.44 -12.79
CA GLN A 312 -29.45 6.43 -11.90
C GLN A 312 -29.90 6.49 -10.43
N GLN A 313 -29.39 5.57 -9.61
CA GLN A 313 -29.63 5.56 -8.17
C GLN A 313 -28.72 6.60 -7.50
N MET A 314 -29.32 7.55 -6.82
CA MET A 314 -28.65 8.62 -6.06
C MET A 314 -28.81 8.39 -4.57
N VAL A 315 -27.82 8.83 -3.81
CA VAL A 315 -27.74 8.71 -2.35
C VAL A 315 -27.50 10.10 -1.75
N GLN A 316 -28.39 10.53 -0.86
CA GLN A 316 -28.33 11.84 -0.21
C GLN A 316 -28.62 11.72 1.29
N LEU A 317 -28.06 12.61 2.11
CA LEU A 317 -28.47 12.74 3.51
C LEU A 317 -29.87 13.34 3.60
N ARG A 318 -30.70 12.80 4.49
CA ARG A 318 -32.01 13.41 4.76
C ARG A 318 -31.82 14.72 5.52
N PRO A 319 -32.54 15.79 5.16
CA PRO A 319 -32.59 17.01 5.96
C PRO A 319 -33.06 16.69 7.38
N ALA A 320 -32.45 17.32 8.39
CA ALA A 320 -32.79 17.07 9.80
C ALA A 320 -34.30 17.30 10.09
N ALA A 321 -34.92 18.24 9.39
CA ALA A 321 -36.36 18.52 9.48
C ALA A 321 -37.23 17.31 9.06
N GLU A 322 -36.82 16.55 8.05
CA GLU A 322 -37.55 15.35 7.59
C GLU A 322 -37.40 14.19 8.57
N VAL A 323 -36.26 14.10 9.27
CA VAL A 323 -35.99 13.03 10.23
C VAL A 323 -36.87 13.19 11.48
N LEU A 324 -37.05 14.42 11.96
CA LEU A 324 -37.85 14.72 13.15
C LEU A 324 -39.37 14.73 12.90
N GLY A 325 -39.81 15.05 11.68
CA GLY A 325 -41.23 15.25 11.37
C GLY A 325 -42.09 13.96 11.32
N LYS A 326 -41.49 12.77 11.24
CA LYS A 326 -42.25 11.52 11.03
C LYS A 326 -42.51 10.70 12.30
N GLU A 327 -41.81 10.93 13.40
CA GLU A 327 -42.03 10.18 14.65
C GLU A 327 -43.15 10.77 15.53
N GLY A 328 -43.66 11.98 15.23
CA GLY A 328 -44.70 12.65 16.02
C GLY A 328 -46.16 12.55 15.53
N ALA A 329 -46.42 12.04 14.31
CA ALA A 329 -47.74 12.18 13.68
C ALA A 329 -48.63 10.92 13.70
N ASN A 330 -48.13 9.74 14.09
CA ASN A 330 -48.90 8.49 14.07
C ASN A 330 -49.67 8.17 15.37
N GLY A 331 -49.88 9.18 16.22
CA GLY A 331 -50.52 9.03 17.52
C GLY A 331 -51.88 9.71 17.67
N ARG A 332 -52.69 9.93 16.62
CA ARG A 332 -54.11 10.30 16.80
C ARG A 332 -54.97 10.12 15.54
N ALA A 333 -55.85 9.12 15.61
CA ALA A 333 -57.18 8.96 15.00
C ALA A 333 -57.41 9.25 13.49
N SER A 334 -57.84 8.19 12.81
CA SER A 334 -59.07 8.05 12.01
C SER A 334 -59.73 9.28 11.38
N SER A 335 -60.08 9.10 10.10
CA SER A 335 -61.35 9.53 9.47
C SER A 335 -61.62 11.04 9.41
N THR A 336 -61.65 11.62 8.20
CA THR A 336 -62.81 12.32 7.60
C THR A 336 -62.42 12.83 6.20
N GLN A 337 -63.34 12.67 5.25
CA GLN A 337 -63.33 13.17 3.87
C GLN A 337 -63.42 14.71 3.76
N GLU A 338 -63.00 15.21 2.59
CA GLU A 338 -63.49 16.40 1.86
C GLU A 338 -63.61 17.75 2.60
N THR A 339 -62.90 18.79 2.11
CA THR A 339 -63.44 19.82 1.20
C THR A 339 -62.40 20.92 0.90
N LYS A 340 -62.70 21.67 -0.17
CA LYS A 340 -61.93 22.73 -0.85
C LYS A 340 -61.85 24.07 -0.08
N GLU A 341 -61.06 24.98 -0.67
CA GLU A 341 -61.08 26.46 -0.57
C GLU A 341 -60.48 27.06 0.72
N SER A 342 -59.89 28.26 0.76
CA SER A 342 -59.36 29.23 -0.21
C SER A 342 -58.65 30.35 0.61
N GLU A 343 -57.76 31.09 -0.06
CA GLU A 343 -57.36 32.50 0.16
C GLU A 343 -56.67 33.06 1.44
N LYS A 344 -55.69 33.93 1.12
CA LYS A 344 -55.28 35.22 1.74
C LYS A 344 -54.78 35.19 3.20
N SER A 345 -53.57 35.68 3.49
CA SER A 345 -53.23 37.11 3.49
C SER A 345 -51.85 37.29 4.13
N LYS A 346 -51.26 38.46 3.87
CA LYS A 346 -49.88 38.88 4.14
C LYS A 346 -49.93 40.01 5.22
N PRO A 347 -48.84 40.74 5.51
CA PRO A 347 -48.00 40.65 6.70
C PRO A 347 -48.04 41.93 7.58
N ASP A 348 -47.27 41.95 8.68
CA ASP A 348 -46.62 43.09 9.37
C ASP A 348 -46.19 42.59 10.77
N LYS A 349 -45.17 43.07 11.51
CA LYS A 349 -44.35 44.29 11.50
C LYS A 349 -43.20 44.10 12.50
N LEU A 350 -42.06 44.77 12.22
CA LEU A 350 -41.18 45.55 13.12
C LEU A 350 -41.00 45.11 14.59
N ALA A 351 -39.74 44.98 15.04
CA ALA A 351 -39.04 46.08 15.72
C ALA A 351 -37.66 45.65 16.26
N ALA A 352 -36.74 46.61 16.19
CA ALA A 352 -35.35 46.58 16.63
C ALA A 352 -35.18 46.54 18.16
N LYS A 353 -33.98 46.15 18.61
CA LYS A 353 -33.34 46.79 19.77
C LYS A 353 -31.83 46.63 19.77
N ASP A 354 -31.16 47.78 19.66
CA ASP A 354 -29.75 48.01 19.97
C ASP A 354 -29.49 47.86 21.49
N ALA A 355 -28.26 47.49 21.85
CA ALA A 355 -27.47 48.22 22.85
C ALA A 355 -26.04 47.64 22.96
N ALA A 356 -25.08 48.57 22.89
CA ALA A 356 -23.64 48.39 22.97
C ALA A 356 -23.11 48.35 24.42
N THR A 357 -21.78 48.44 24.54
CA THR A 357 -20.90 48.78 25.71
C THR A 357 -20.37 47.59 26.52
N ASN A 358 -19.11 47.53 27.00
CA ASN A 358 -17.89 48.37 26.93
C ASN A 358 -16.77 47.63 27.72
N SER A 359 -15.52 48.12 27.60
CA SER A 359 -14.39 48.03 28.56
C SER A 359 -13.52 46.74 28.51
N GLN A 360 -12.25 46.70 28.06
CA GLN A 360 -10.99 47.40 28.42
C GLN A 360 -10.47 47.21 29.85
N SER A 361 -9.35 46.47 30.00
CA SER A 361 -8.23 46.69 30.97
C SER A 361 -7.07 45.70 30.68
N LYS A 362 -5.90 46.16 30.22
CA LYS A 362 -4.65 46.46 30.99
C LYS A 362 -4.05 45.26 31.73
N SER A 363 -2.90 44.71 31.30
CA SER A 363 -1.51 45.16 31.58
C SER A 363 -0.92 44.58 32.87
N THR A 364 0.09 43.70 32.79
CA THR A 364 1.45 43.87 33.36
C THR A 364 2.34 42.65 33.11
N ARG A 365 3.66 42.88 33.12
CA ARG A 365 4.78 42.07 32.63
C ARG A 365 5.62 41.59 33.85
N PRO A 366 6.89 41.14 33.71
CA PRO A 366 7.35 39.75 33.77
C PRO A 366 8.18 39.42 35.03
N SER A 367 8.62 38.17 35.16
CA SER A 367 9.69 37.78 36.11
C SER A 367 10.69 36.83 35.45
N SER A 368 11.91 37.33 35.34
CA SER A 368 13.15 36.65 34.96
C SER A 368 13.70 35.80 36.10
N LEU A 369 14.29 34.64 35.77
CA LEU A 369 15.20 33.93 36.68
C LEU A 369 16.39 33.41 35.88
N SER A 370 17.54 34.01 36.19
CA SER A 370 18.89 33.61 35.83
C SER A 370 19.34 32.41 36.66
N THR A 371 20.05 31.46 36.07
CA THR A 371 20.99 30.63 36.82
C THR A 371 22.20 30.29 35.96
N SER A 372 23.35 30.63 36.50
CA SER A 372 24.72 30.53 35.98
C SER A 372 25.42 29.26 36.47
N GLY A 373 26.42 28.80 35.71
CA GLY A 373 27.44 27.82 36.10
C GLY A 373 27.32 26.50 35.34
N SER A 374 28.37 25.83 34.87
CA SER A 374 29.80 25.95 35.13
C SER A 374 30.56 25.19 34.04
N THR A 375 31.61 25.82 33.53
CA THR A 375 32.62 25.28 32.62
C THR A 375 33.46 24.19 33.29
N ARG A 376 33.65 23.02 32.63
CA ARG A 376 34.88 22.22 32.75
C ARG A 376 35.20 21.49 31.44
N GLN A 377 36.40 21.79 30.95
CA GLN A 377 37.09 21.19 29.81
C GLN A 377 37.39 19.70 30.05
N ALA A 378 37.25 18.90 29.00
CA ALA A 378 38.15 17.78 28.71
C ALA A 378 38.14 17.55 27.18
N MET A 379 39.21 17.98 26.51
CA MET A 379 39.54 17.57 25.16
C MET A 379 40.29 16.24 25.20
N GLN A 380 39.94 15.29 24.34
CA GLN A 380 40.87 14.59 23.42
C GLN A 380 40.17 13.45 22.66
N GLY A 381 40.29 13.46 21.33
CA GLY A 381 40.35 12.26 20.49
C GLY A 381 39.10 11.88 19.69
N PHE A 382 38.93 12.43 18.47
CA PHE A 382 38.11 11.81 17.42
C PHE A 382 38.79 11.91 16.05
N GLY A 383 39.10 10.75 15.48
CA GLY A 383 39.33 10.53 14.05
C GLY A 383 38.00 10.26 13.30
N PRO A 384 38.01 10.15 11.97
CA PRO A 384 36.82 10.36 11.15
C PRO A 384 35.88 9.15 11.19
N HIS A 385 34.73 9.32 11.84
CA HIS A 385 33.63 8.37 11.85
C HIS A 385 32.47 8.96 11.05
N ARG A 386 32.51 8.85 9.73
CA ARG A 386 31.47 9.38 8.83
C ARG A 386 30.95 8.23 7.97
N GLU A 387 29.91 7.53 8.46
CA GLU A 387 28.98 6.70 7.66
C GLU A 387 27.92 5.90 8.48
N LYS A 388 27.95 5.89 9.81
CA LYS A 388 27.02 5.04 10.62
C LYS A 388 25.72 5.70 11.11
N GLU A 389 25.50 7.00 10.89
CA GLU A 389 24.34 7.70 11.48
C GLU A 389 23.03 7.60 10.67
N SER A 390 23.07 7.16 9.40
CA SER A 390 21.87 7.09 8.56
C SER A 390 20.98 5.86 8.87
N MET A 391 21.55 4.76 9.38
CA MET A 391 20.78 3.53 9.67
C MET A 391 20.04 3.56 11.01
N CYS A 392 20.47 4.36 12.00
CA CYS A 392 19.88 4.38 13.33
C CYS A 392 18.48 5.03 13.36
N CYS A 393 18.20 5.98 12.46
CA CYS A 393 16.93 6.72 12.46
C CYS A 393 15.71 5.88 12.06
N ARG A 394 15.86 4.84 11.22
CA ARG A 394 14.71 4.07 10.70
C ARG A 394 14.18 3.06 11.72
N GLU A 395 15.06 2.30 12.35
CA GLU A 395 14.67 1.33 13.40
C GLU A 395 14.18 2.05 14.66
N TRP A 396 14.84 3.13 15.06
CA TRP A 396 14.38 4.00 16.15
C TRP A 396 13.00 4.62 15.87
N TRP A 397 12.70 4.99 14.62
CA TRP A 397 11.40 5.56 14.25
C TRP A 397 10.28 4.52 14.21
N LEU A 398 10.55 3.30 13.71
CA LEU A 398 9.56 2.22 13.66
C LEU A 398 9.17 1.74 15.06
N ASP A 399 10.14 1.62 15.97
CA ASP A 399 9.92 1.21 17.36
C ASP A 399 9.13 2.28 18.14
N ARG A 400 9.37 3.55 17.82
CA ARG A 400 8.72 4.69 18.47
C ARG A 400 7.36 5.05 17.85
N GLN A 401 7.04 4.60 16.63
CA GLN A 401 5.73 4.78 16.02
C GLN A 401 4.60 4.13 16.83
N GLN A 402 4.89 3.04 17.55
CA GLN A 402 3.93 2.37 18.44
C GLN A 402 3.69 3.14 19.76
N GLN A 403 4.56 4.11 20.09
CA GLN A 403 4.50 4.90 21.33
C GLN A 403 4.20 6.38 21.09
N LEU A 404 3.98 6.80 19.84
CA LEU A 404 3.66 8.18 19.56
C LEU A 404 2.23 8.47 20.05
N PRO A 405 2.01 9.55 20.84
CA PRO A 405 0.66 9.99 21.15
C PRO A 405 -0.10 10.28 19.84
N ASP A 406 -1.41 10.02 19.82
CA ASP A 406 -2.33 10.03 18.65
C ASP A 406 -2.32 11.30 17.76
N ARG A 407 -1.48 12.28 18.03
CA ARG A 407 -1.44 13.57 17.31
C ARG A 407 -0.01 13.98 16.99
N VAL A 408 0.57 13.34 15.97
CA VAL A 408 1.70 13.95 15.23
C VAL A 408 1.20 15.27 14.65
N PRO A 409 1.84 16.41 14.94
CA PRO A 409 1.39 17.71 14.44
C PRO A 409 1.38 17.74 12.91
N VAL A 410 0.36 18.39 12.34
CA VAL A 410 0.20 18.47 10.87
C VAL A 410 0.66 19.82 10.32
N THR A 411 0.82 20.82 11.19
CA THR A 411 1.20 22.18 10.81
C THR A 411 2.60 22.52 11.33
N VAL A 412 3.30 23.42 10.62
CA VAL A 412 4.61 23.98 11.00
C VAL A 412 4.56 24.54 12.43
N GLU A 413 3.50 25.26 12.79
CA GLU A 413 3.32 25.82 14.13
C GLU A 413 3.12 24.75 15.19
N GLY A 414 2.45 23.65 14.84
CA GLY A 414 2.32 22.49 15.72
C GLY A 414 3.68 21.83 15.98
N TRP A 415 4.50 21.66 14.93
CA TRP A 415 5.87 21.13 15.06
C TRP A 415 6.79 22.03 15.87
N ARG A 416 6.62 23.36 15.76
CA ARG A 416 7.35 24.34 16.57
C ARG A 416 7.11 24.13 18.07
N ARG A 417 5.85 23.94 18.47
CA ARG A 417 5.46 23.75 19.89
C ARG A 417 6.00 22.47 20.51
N VAL A 418 6.32 21.47 19.69
CA VAL A 418 6.75 20.14 20.17
C VAL A 418 8.21 19.81 19.82
N GLN A 419 9.01 20.78 19.35
CA GLN A 419 10.42 20.56 18.99
C GLN A 419 11.20 19.88 20.12
N ASP A 420 11.14 20.46 21.32
CA ASP A 420 11.90 20.00 22.47
C ASP A 420 11.45 18.61 22.95
N GLN A 421 10.17 18.28 22.72
CA GLN A 421 9.61 17.00 23.10
C GLN A 421 10.04 15.88 22.14
N PHE A 422 9.95 16.12 20.82
CA PHE A 422 10.22 15.11 19.79
C PHE A 422 11.71 14.94 19.50
N PHE A 423 12.49 16.02 19.58
CA PHE A 423 13.91 16.04 19.22
C PHE A 423 14.82 16.25 20.45
N LYS A 424 14.36 15.84 21.63
CA LYS A 424 15.15 15.92 22.87
C LYS A 424 16.50 15.23 22.69
N GLY A 425 17.60 15.95 22.94
CA GLY A 425 18.97 15.46 22.83
C GLY A 425 19.63 15.69 21.47
N TRP A 426 18.92 16.26 20.50
CA TRP A 426 19.52 16.70 19.24
C TRP A 426 20.13 18.10 19.40
N PRO A 427 21.16 18.45 18.60
CA PRO A 427 21.75 19.79 18.63
C PRO A 427 20.68 20.88 18.41
N PRO A 428 20.80 22.06 19.02
CA PRO A 428 19.91 23.17 18.68
C PRO A 428 20.06 23.55 17.19
N LEU A 429 18.96 23.96 16.57
CA LEU A 429 18.99 24.50 15.21
C LEU A 429 19.36 25.98 15.23
N PRO A 430 19.86 26.55 14.12
CA PRO A 430 19.92 28.00 13.96
C PRO A 430 18.55 28.65 14.16
N ASP A 431 18.55 29.90 14.62
CA ASP A 431 17.31 30.65 14.81
C ASP A 431 16.49 30.70 13.52
N GLY A 432 15.17 30.47 13.65
CA GLY A 432 14.23 30.44 12.52
C GLY A 432 14.07 29.07 11.86
N TRP A 433 14.87 28.06 12.21
CA TRP A 433 14.75 26.72 11.64
C TRP A 433 14.00 25.75 12.58
N ILE A 434 13.18 24.87 12.00
CA ILE A 434 12.54 23.76 12.74
C ILE A 434 12.74 22.42 12.05
N ARG A 435 12.71 21.32 12.83
CA ARG A 435 12.67 19.95 12.31
C ARG A 435 11.24 19.46 12.14
N VAL A 436 10.92 18.84 11.02
CA VAL A 436 9.60 18.25 10.74
C VAL A 436 9.78 16.82 10.30
N ILE A 437 8.97 15.89 10.81
CA ILE A 437 9.01 14.49 10.35
C ILE A 437 7.94 14.30 9.28
N SER A 438 8.35 13.86 8.09
CA SER A 438 7.41 13.50 7.03
C SER A 438 6.62 12.24 7.42
N ARG A 439 5.29 12.33 7.35
CA ARG A 439 4.41 11.19 7.68
C ARG A 439 4.51 10.03 6.68
N SER A 440 4.77 10.34 5.41
CA SER A 440 4.86 9.33 4.34
C SER A 440 6.20 8.62 4.31
N THR A 441 7.29 9.33 4.62
CA THR A 441 8.66 8.79 4.50
C THR A 441 9.33 8.50 5.84
N GLY A 442 8.83 9.06 6.95
CA GLY A 442 9.48 9.00 8.26
C GLY A 442 10.76 9.83 8.36
N LYS A 443 11.18 10.52 7.29
CA LYS A 443 12.41 11.32 7.26
C LYS A 443 12.22 12.67 7.95
N VAL A 444 13.29 13.16 8.58
CA VAL A 444 13.35 14.51 9.16
C VAL A 444 13.71 15.51 8.08
N PHE A 445 12.96 16.60 8.00
CA PHE A 445 13.16 17.74 7.11
C PHE A 445 13.41 18.99 7.96
N PHE A 446 14.12 19.96 7.39
CA PHE A 446 14.36 21.25 8.00
C PHE A 446 13.57 22.31 7.26
N VAL A 447 12.82 23.14 8.00
CA VAL A 447 11.99 24.20 7.44
C VAL A 447 12.47 25.54 7.99
N ASP A 448 12.84 26.45 7.08
CA ASP A 448 13.14 27.84 7.41
C ASP A 448 11.84 28.66 7.50
N GLN A 449 11.64 29.29 8.65
CA GLN A 449 10.47 30.11 8.92
C GLN A 449 10.59 31.52 8.32
N HIS A 450 11.81 31.98 8.00
CA HIS A 450 12.04 33.30 7.43
C HIS A 450 11.97 33.31 5.90
N GLY A 451 12.49 32.26 5.24
CA GLY A 451 12.51 32.11 3.78
C GLY A 451 11.19 31.70 3.09
N GLY A 452 10.04 31.85 3.76
CA GLY A 452 8.74 31.51 3.16
C GLY A 452 8.39 30.01 3.17
N GLY A 453 9.05 29.21 4.02
CA GLY A 453 8.67 27.81 4.27
C GLY A 453 9.22 26.78 3.28
N VAL A 454 10.30 27.09 2.56
CA VAL A 454 10.97 26.10 1.70
C VAL A 454 11.60 25.02 2.58
N GLY A 455 11.12 23.79 2.46
CA GLY A 455 11.67 22.63 3.16
C GLY A 455 12.89 22.06 2.44
N GLN A 456 13.94 21.72 3.18
CA GLN A 456 15.13 21.04 2.66
C GLN A 456 15.42 19.76 3.46
N LEU A 457 16.03 18.77 2.81
CA LEU A 457 16.44 17.51 3.43
C LEU A 457 17.75 17.63 4.21
N GLU A 458 18.64 18.51 3.76
CA GLU A 458 19.95 18.72 4.37
C GLU A 458 19.90 19.86 5.39
N LEU A 459 20.70 19.73 6.44
CA LEU A 459 20.89 20.81 7.40
C LEU A 459 21.63 21.96 6.69
N PRO A 460 21.19 23.23 6.82
CA PRO A 460 21.91 24.37 6.27
C PRO A 460 23.34 24.38 6.79
N GLN A 461 24.32 24.35 5.90
CA GLN A 461 25.73 24.18 6.29
C GLN A 461 26.41 25.48 6.78
N ASP A 462 25.76 26.64 6.70
CA ASP A 462 26.47 27.94 6.72
C ASP A 462 25.98 28.99 7.73
N VAL A 463 25.75 28.64 9.00
CA VAL A 463 25.45 29.70 10.02
C VAL A 463 26.48 29.79 11.14
N THR A 464 27.41 28.84 11.26
CA THR A 464 28.46 28.89 12.29
C THR A 464 29.63 29.82 11.94
N ALA A 465 29.71 30.36 10.73
CA ALA A 465 30.81 31.24 10.31
C ALA A 465 30.61 32.73 10.64
N THR A 466 29.39 33.18 10.97
CA THR A 466 29.08 34.63 11.03
C THR A 466 29.16 35.25 12.44
N VAL A 467 29.47 34.48 13.48
CA VAL A 467 29.54 35.01 14.87
C VAL A 467 30.97 35.39 15.30
N GLN A 468 32.01 35.14 14.50
CA GLN A 468 33.39 35.49 14.84
C GLN A 468 33.91 36.83 14.27
N SER A 469 33.09 37.61 13.54
CA SER A 469 33.49 38.91 12.99
C SER A 469 32.83 40.13 13.63
N ALA A 470 32.08 39.93 14.72
CA ALA A 470 31.56 41.01 15.57
C ALA A 470 32.05 40.78 17.01
N SER A 471 33.33 41.00 17.25
CA SER A 471 33.95 41.11 18.58
C SER A 471 35.05 42.15 18.52
#